data_AF-A0A7C7Q129-F1
#
_entry.id   AF-A0A7C7Q129-F1
#
_cell.length_a   1.000
_cell.length_b   1.000
_cell.length_c   1.000
_cell.angle_alpha   90.00
_cell.angle_beta   90.00
_cell.angle_gamma   90.00
#
_symmetry.space_group_name_H-M   'P 1'
#
loop_
_entity.id
_entity.type
_entity.pdbx_description
1 polymer ?
#
loop_
_entity_poly.entity_id
_entity_poly.type
_entity_poly.pdbx_seq_one_letter_code
_entity_poly.pdbx_strand_id
1 'polypeptide(L)'
;MLSGSTLPLRLGSRGRHPRRARMTNAAKKRSGTMSDAFQTHGAFSWCELQTDDAEKAKAFYRDVVGWETEPMEMADGGTYTVLKAGDQHVGGILQRPPEMADLPVRWASFITVDDVDKRAAAATAGGAELLGQPFDVPGVGRIVTLKDPLGALISLITYEKKD
;
A
#
# COMPACT_ATOMS: atom_id res chain seq x y z
N MET A 1 27.08 -65.72 -37.48
CA MET A 1 26.08 -66.65 -36.92
C MET A 1 25.20 -65.85 -35.96
N LEU A 2 23.88 -65.89 -36.18
CA LEU A 2 22.72 -65.74 -35.25
C LEU A 2 22.88 -64.70 -34.11
N SER A 3 22.01 -63.71 -33.87
CA SER A 3 20.54 -63.61 -33.91
C SER A 3 20.23 -62.13 -33.58
N GLY A 4 19.39 -61.37 -34.28
CA GLY A 4 17.94 -61.47 -34.24
C GLY A 4 17.37 -60.92 -32.92
N SER A 5 16.85 -59.69 -32.90
CA SER A 5 15.48 -59.37 -32.44
C SER A 5 15.23 -57.86 -32.34
N THR A 6 14.10 -57.43 -32.88
CA THR A 6 13.54 -56.07 -32.87
C THR A 6 12.37 -56.01 -31.88
N LEU A 7 12.08 -54.79 -31.41
CA LEU A 7 10.84 -54.26 -30.77
C LEU A 7 10.78 -54.21 -29.23
N PRO A 8 9.95 -53.32 -28.62
CA PRO A 8 9.35 -52.07 -29.14
C PRO A 8 9.56 -50.84 -28.22
N LEU A 9 9.29 -49.65 -28.76
CA LEU A 9 8.95 -48.45 -27.99
C LEU A 9 7.70 -48.73 -27.15
N ARG A 10 7.82 -48.67 -25.82
CA ARG A 10 6.68 -48.74 -24.90
C ARG A 10 6.28 -47.33 -24.45
N LEU A 11 5.12 -46.93 -24.95
CA LEU A 11 4.33 -45.80 -24.49
C LEU A 11 3.75 -46.11 -23.09
N GLY A 12 3.84 -45.16 -22.16
CA GLY A 12 2.91 -45.07 -21.03
C GLY A 12 3.47 -45.33 -19.63
N SER A 13 3.79 -44.24 -18.94
CA SER A 13 3.54 -44.11 -17.50
C SER A 13 2.96 -42.71 -17.27
N ARG A 14 1.63 -42.63 -17.28
CA ARG A 14 0.91 -41.46 -16.74
C ARG A 14 1.21 -41.44 -15.24
N GLY A 15 2.18 -40.62 -14.84
CA GLY A 15 2.34 -40.25 -13.45
C GLY A 15 1.02 -39.64 -12.97
N ARG A 16 0.41 -40.28 -11.96
CA ARG A 16 -0.79 -39.79 -11.29
C ARG A 16 -0.57 -38.34 -10.88
N HIS A 17 -1.38 -37.44 -11.43
CA HIS A 17 -1.63 -36.15 -10.82
C HIS A 17 -1.95 -36.36 -9.33
N PRO A 18 -1.29 -35.65 -8.40
CA PRO A 18 -1.82 -35.54 -7.06
C PRO A 18 -3.23 -34.93 -7.19
N ARG A 19 -4.24 -35.65 -6.71
CA ARG A 19 -5.61 -35.13 -6.60
C ARG A 19 -5.51 -33.86 -5.78
N ARG A 20 -5.68 -32.69 -6.41
CA ARG A 20 -5.90 -31.43 -5.71
C ARG A 20 -7.06 -31.68 -4.76
N ALA A 21 -6.77 -31.68 -3.46
CA ALA A 21 -7.80 -31.69 -2.43
C ALA A 21 -8.71 -30.50 -2.72
N ARG A 22 -9.98 -30.77 -2.98
CA ARG A 22 -11.01 -29.75 -3.15
C ARG A 22 -11.19 -29.11 -1.78
N MET A 23 -10.54 -27.97 -1.55
CA MET A 23 -10.88 -27.09 -0.43
C MET A 23 -12.33 -26.67 -0.63
N THR A 24 -13.26 -27.38 0.01
CA THR A 24 -14.63 -26.89 0.16
C THR A 24 -14.57 -25.80 1.21
N ASN A 25 -14.27 -24.58 0.76
CA ASN A 25 -14.36 -23.42 1.62
C ASN A 25 -15.85 -23.08 1.75
N ALA A 26 -16.50 -23.62 2.78
CA ALA A 26 -17.79 -23.11 3.22
C ALA A 26 -17.54 -21.73 3.84
N ALA A 27 -17.42 -20.72 2.97
CA ALA A 27 -17.30 -19.32 3.37
C ALA A 27 -18.65 -18.90 3.99
N LYS A 28 -18.75 -19.04 5.31
CA LYS A 28 -19.80 -18.39 6.09
C LYS A 28 -19.65 -16.89 5.83
N LYS A 29 -20.60 -16.29 5.10
CA LYS A 29 -20.69 -14.84 4.87
C LYS A 29 -20.69 -14.15 6.24
N ARG A 30 -19.52 -13.70 6.70
CA ARG A 30 -19.44 -12.69 7.74
C ARG A 30 -19.80 -11.38 7.04
N SER A 31 -21.07 -11.04 7.03
CA SER A 31 -21.51 -9.67 6.77
C SER A 31 -21.12 -8.84 8.00
N GLY A 32 -19.81 -8.62 8.20
CA GLY A 32 -19.34 -7.54 9.04
C GLY A 32 -19.38 -6.29 8.18
N THR A 33 -19.97 -5.21 8.69
CA THR A 33 -19.71 -3.88 8.15
C THR A 33 -18.20 -3.74 8.01
N MET A 34 -17.68 -3.50 6.81
CA MET A 34 -16.26 -3.16 6.65
C MET A 34 -16.00 -1.96 7.53
N SER A 35 -15.15 -2.13 8.54
CA SER A 35 -14.75 -1.03 9.41
C SER A 35 -14.11 0.06 8.56
N ASP A 36 -14.43 1.31 8.84
CA ASP A 36 -13.79 2.44 8.17
C ASP A 36 -12.28 2.39 8.49
N ALA A 37 -11.46 2.13 7.47
CA ALA A 37 -10.02 2.03 7.62
C ALA A 37 -9.42 3.33 8.17
N PHE A 38 -10.02 4.48 7.87
CA PHE A 38 -9.62 5.79 8.39
C PHE A 38 -9.85 5.94 9.91
N GLN A 39 -10.65 5.06 10.52
CA GLN A 39 -10.98 5.11 11.95
C GLN A 39 -10.51 3.85 12.71
N THR A 40 -9.88 2.91 12.01
CA THR A 40 -9.53 1.60 12.59
C THR A 40 -8.05 1.52 12.90
N HIS A 41 -7.69 1.53 14.19
CA HIS A 41 -6.31 1.32 14.62
C HIS A 41 -5.71 0.04 14.02
N GLY A 42 -4.52 0.16 13.42
CA GLY A 42 -3.79 -0.92 12.77
C GLY A 42 -4.21 -1.20 11.32
N ALA A 43 -5.23 -0.53 10.79
CA ALA A 43 -5.64 -0.69 9.40
C ALA A 43 -4.76 0.14 8.45
N PHE A 44 -4.44 -0.42 7.28
CA PHE A 44 -3.97 0.39 6.16
C PHE A 44 -5.12 1.27 5.67
N SER A 45 -4.91 2.58 5.62
CA SER A 45 -5.96 3.56 5.33
C SER A 45 -5.70 4.40 4.09
N TRP A 46 -4.44 4.60 3.70
CA TRP A 46 -4.11 5.48 2.59
C TRP A 46 -2.86 5.02 1.83
N CYS A 47 -2.83 5.33 0.55
CA CYS A 47 -1.70 5.12 -0.34
C CYS A 47 -1.38 6.42 -1.07
N GLU A 48 -0.12 6.82 -1.08
CA GLU A 48 0.33 8.07 -1.68
C GLU A 48 1.56 7.83 -2.55
N LEU A 49 1.55 8.32 -3.78
CA LEU A 49 2.74 8.37 -4.61
C LEU A 49 3.54 9.65 -4.30
N GLN A 50 4.77 9.47 -3.85
CA GLN A 50 5.73 10.55 -3.64
C GLN A 50 6.66 10.58 -4.85
N THR A 51 6.56 11.61 -5.68
CA THR A 51 7.27 11.71 -6.97
C THR A 51 7.84 13.11 -7.23
N ASP A 52 8.85 13.20 -8.09
CA ASP A 52 9.41 14.47 -8.56
C ASP A 52 8.66 15.05 -9.78
N ASP A 53 7.71 14.29 -10.33
CA ASP A 53 6.90 14.70 -11.48
C ASP A 53 5.45 14.24 -11.27
N ALA A 54 4.70 15.03 -10.52
CA ALA A 54 3.31 14.74 -10.20
C ALA A 54 2.42 14.75 -11.46
N GLU A 55 2.65 15.67 -12.41
CA GLU A 55 1.84 15.78 -13.63
C GLU A 55 2.02 14.56 -14.54
N LYS A 56 3.25 14.07 -14.72
CA LYS A 56 3.51 12.84 -15.47
C LYS A 56 2.87 11.63 -14.80
N ALA A 57 2.89 11.56 -13.47
CA ALA A 57 2.23 10.49 -12.74
C ALA A 57 0.71 10.53 -12.92
N LYS A 58 0.07 11.70 -12.79
CA LYS A 58 -1.36 11.88 -13.05
C LYS A 58 -1.72 11.40 -14.46
N ALA A 59 -0.96 11.83 -15.46
CA ALA A 59 -1.19 11.44 -16.84
C ALA A 59 -1.08 9.92 -17.03
N PHE A 60 -0.02 9.32 -16.51
CA PHE A 60 0.20 7.88 -16.60
C PHE A 60 -0.94 7.07 -15.96
N TYR A 61 -1.32 7.37 -14.70
CA TYR A 61 -2.34 6.58 -14.00
C TYR A 61 -3.76 6.84 -14.51
N ARG A 62 -4.06 8.05 -15.02
CA ARG A 62 -5.30 8.28 -15.76
C ARG A 62 -5.39 7.36 -16.97
N ASP A 63 -4.32 7.23 -17.75
CA ASP A 63 -4.34 6.44 -18.98
C ASP A 63 -4.32 4.92 -18.71
N VAL A 64 -3.66 4.47 -17.64
CA VAL A 64 -3.51 3.03 -17.32
C VAL A 64 -4.67 2.47 -16.49
N VAL A 65 -5.13 3.19 -15.47
CA VAL A 65 -6.15 2.70 -14.54
C VAL A 65 -7.41 3.55 -14.49
N GLY A 66 -7.46 4.67 -15.23
CA GLY A 66 -8.64 5.53 -15.30
C GLY A 66 -8.87 6.38 -14.06
N TRP A 67 -7.84 6.63 -13.24
CA TRP A 67 -8.00 7.49 -12.07
C TRP A 67 -8.30 8.94 -12.46
N GLU A 68 -9.29 9.50 -11.78
CA GLU A 68 -9.54 10.93 -11.75
C GLU A 68 -8.70 11.59 -10.65
N THR A 69 -8.52 12.91 -10.75
CA THR A 69 -7.67 13.67 -9.83
C THR A 69 -8.38 14.92 -9.33
N GLU A 70 -8.24 15.20 -8.04
CA GLU A 70 -8.75 16.43 -7.41
C GLU A 70 -7.58 17.15 -6.70
N PRO A 71 -7.32 18.43 -7.02
CA PRO A 71 -6.26 19.18 -6.35
C PRO A 71 -6.70 19.61 -4.95
N MET A 72 -5.76 19.59 -4.01
CA MET A 72 -5.91 20.08 -2.66
C MET A 72 -4.71 20.98 -2.34
N GLU A 73 -4.99 22.22 -1.98
CA GLU A 73 -3.94 23.17 -1.59
C GLU A 73 -3.34 22.78 -0.24
N MET A 74 -2.02 22.77 -0.17
CA MET A 74 -1.28 22.51 1.07
C MET A 74 -0.92 23.83 1.74
N ALA A 75 -0.75 23.79 3.07
CA ALA A 75 -0.45 24.98 3.87
C ALA A 75 0.89 25.66 3.50
N ASP A 76 1.82 24.91 2.91
CA ASP A 76 3.12 25.39 2.42
C ASP A 76 3.09 25.97 1.00
N GLY A 77 1.90 26.06 0.39
CA GLY A 77 1.72 26.52 -0.99
C GLY A 77 1.94 25.43 -2.04
N GLY A 78 2.22 24.20 -1.63
CA GLY A 78 2.22 23.02 -2.50
C GLY A 78 0.82 22.59 -2.93
N THR A 79 0.76 21.64 -3.87
CA THR A 79 -0.49 20.98 -4.28
C THR A 79 -0.40 19.50 -4.01
N TYR A 80 -1.30 19.01 -3.16
CA TYR A 80 -1.59 17.59 -3.04
C TYR A 80 -2.62 17.19 -4.09
N THR A 81 -2.48 16.03 -4.70
CA THR A 81 -3.47 15.52 -5.65
C THR A 81 -4.15 14.30 -5.09
N VAL A 82 -5.45 14.40 -4.80
CA VAL A 82 -6.27 13.25 -4.41
C VAL A 82 -6.61 12.44 -5.65
N LEU A 83 -6.49 11.12 -5.54
CA LEU A 83 -6.83 10.15 -6.58
C LEU A 83 -8.23 9.59 -6.34
N LYS A 84 -9.00 9.49 -7.42
CA LYS A 84 -10.38 9.03 -7.39
C LYS A 84 -10.61 7.86 -8.33
N ALA A 85 -11.32 6.85 -7.83
CA ALA A 85 -11.89 5.76 -8.62
C ALA A 85 -13.42 5.85 -8.53
N GLY A 86 -14.04 6.50 -9.52
CA GLY A 86 -15.42 6.97 -9.40
C GLY A 86 -15.55 7.97 -8.24
N ASP A 87 -16.54 7.78 -7.37
CA ASP A 87 -16.79 8.67 -6.22
C ASP A 87 -15.88 8.38 -5.01
N GLN A 88 -15.01 7.37 -5.10
CA GLN A 88 -14.17 6.96 -3.98
C GLN A 88 -12.79 7.62 -4.05
N HIS A 89 -12.39 8.27 -2.96
CA HIS A 89 -11.01 8.68 -2.73
C HIS A 89 -10.16 7.44 -2.41
N VAL A 90 -9.14 7.18 -3.23
CA VAL A 90 -8.37 5.92 -3.18
C VAL A 90 -6.88 6.10 -2.91
N GLY A 91 -6.39 7.33 -2.93
CA GLY A 91 -4.99 7.64 -2.64
C GLY A 91 -4.64 9.07 -3.01
N GLY A 92 -3.35 9.35 -3.08
CA GLY A 92 -2.88 10.66 -3.54
C GLY A 92 -1.55 10.63 -4.29
N ILE A 93 -1.20 11.78 -4.85
CA ILE A 93 0.10 12.09 -5.42
C ILE A 93 0.62 13.34 -4.73
N LEU A 94 1.81 13.22 -4.14
CA LEU A 94 2.58 14.30 -3.57
C LEU A 94 3.75 14.62 -4.51
N GLN A 95 3.83 15.87 -4.96
CA GLN A 95 5.07 16.43 -5.49
C GLN A 95 6.05 16.55 -4.33
N ARG A 96 7.17 15.84 -4.39
CA ARG A 96 8.10 15.80 -3.27
C ARG A 96 8.72 17.17 -3.03
N PRO A 97 8.73 17.65 -1.77
CA PRO A 97 9.49 18.82 -1.42
C PRO A 97 10.98 18.46 -1.30
N PRO A 98 11.91 19.43 -1.36
CA PRO A 98 13.35 19.19 -1.36
C PRO A 98 13.86 18.34 -0.19
N GLU A 99 13.19 18.39 0.96
CA GLU A 99 13.52 17.63 2.17
C GLU A 99 13.34 16.12 1.99
N MET A 100 12.55 15.70 0.99
CA MET A 100 12.34 14.30 0.63
C MET A 100 13.17 13.85 -0.59
N ALA A 101 14.09 14.68 -1.09
CA ALA A 101 14.86 14.39 -2.30
C ALA A 101 15.71 13.12 -2.19
N ASP A 102 16.21 12.81 -0.99
CA ASP A 102 17.05 11.62 -0.72
C ASP A 102 16.26 10.31 -0.67
N LEU A 103 14.93 10.38 -0.55
CA LEU A 103 14.09 9.19 -0.66
C LEU A 103 13.99 8.77 -2.13
N PRO A 104 13.69 7.50 -2.44
CA PRO A 104 13.30 7.13 -3.80
C PRO A 104 11.86 7.55 -4.09
N VAL A 105 11.54 7.77 -5.38
CA VAL A 105 10.15 7.84 -5.83
C VAL A 105 9.45 6.54 -5.44
N ARG A 106 8.33 6.64 -4.69
CA ARG A 106 7.71 5.47 -4.08
C ARG A 106 6.22 5.67 -3.84
N TRP A 107 5.52 4.54 -3.74
CA TRP A 107 4.24 4.48 -3.05
C TRP A 107 4.50 4.36 -1.55
N ALA A 108 4.03 5.35 -0.79
CA ALA A 108 3.94 5.34 0.67
C ALA A 108 2.59 4.78 1.08
N SER A 109 2.58 3.93 2.11
CA SER A 109 1.36 3.40 2.72
C SER A 109 1.22 3.94 4.13
N PHE A 110 -0.01 4.18 4.54
CA PHE A 110 -0.35 4.74 5.84
C PHE A 110 -1.11 3.71 6.67
N ILE A 111 -0.68 3.53 7.91
CA ILE A 111 -1.39 2.74 8.92
C ILE A 111 -2.06 3.71 9.89
N THR A 112 -3.38 3.57 10.04
CA THR A 112 -4.14 4.32 11.03
C THR A 112 -3.73 3.88 12.42
N VAL A 113 -3.41 4.85 13.28
CA VAL A 113 -3.10 4.64 14.68
C VAL A 113 -3.94 5.57 15.55
N ASP A 114 -4.12 5.16 16.80
CA ASP A 114 -4.93 5.87 17.79
C ASP A 114 -4.27 7.15 18.28
N ASP A 115 -2.93 7.20 18.27
CA ASP A 115 -2.13 8.34 18.69
C ASP A 115 -0.72 8.25 18.06
N VAL A 116 -0.43 9.11 17.07
CA VAL A 116 0.85 9.08 16.36
C VAL A 116 2.04 9.28 17.28
N ASP A 117 2.00 10.22 18.23
CA ASP A 117 3.16 10.50 19.08
C ASP A 117 3.49 9.30 19.97
N LYS A 118 2.47 8.67 20.57
CA LYS A 118 2.65 7.44 21.36
C LYS A 118 3.20 6.30 20.50
N ARG A 119 2.69 6.13 19.27
CA ARG A 119 3.14 5.04 18.39
C ARG A 119 4.51 5.30 17.78
N ALA A 120 4.87 6.55 17.50
CA ALA A 120 6.21 6.95 17.09
C ALA A 120 7.23 6.62 18.19
N ALA A 121 6.94 6.99 19.44
CA ALA A 121 7.81 6.65 20.58
C ALA A 121 7.99 5.13 20.74
N ALA A 122 6.90 4.36 20.63
CA ALA A 122 6.96 2.90 20.68
C ALA A 122 7.75 2.29 19.50
N ALA A 123 7.60 2.83 18.29
CA ALA A 123 8.34 2.38 17.11
C ALA A 123 9.85 2.64 17.28
N THR A 124 10.23 3.84 17.74
CA THR A 124 11.63 4.17 18.04
C THR A 124 12.21 3.25 19.11
N ALA A 125 11.48 2.98 20.19
CA ALA A 125 11.90 2.02 21.22
C ALA A 125 12.04 0.58 20.66
N GLY A 126 11.27 0.25 19.62
CA GLY A 126 11.36 -1.00 18.85
C GLY A 126 12.46 -1.03 17.78
N GLY A 127 13.26 0.03 17.65
CA GLY A 127 14.39 0.10 16.71
C GLY A 127 14.06 0.73 15.34
N ALA A 128 12.90 1.37 15.19
CA ALA A 128 12.60 2.15 14.00
C ALA A 128 13.36 3.49 13.99
N GLU A 129 13.67 3.98 12.80
CA GLU A 129 14.19 5.32 12.55
C GLU A 129 13.06 6.23 12.07
N LEU A 130 12.79 7.33 12.78
CA LEU A 130 11.85 8.34 12.30
C LEU A 130 12.53 9.19 11.23
N LEU A 131 11.89 9.36 10.08
CA LEU A 131 12.40 10.19 8.98
C LEU A 131 12.04 11.67 9.12
N GLY A 132 11.41 12.04 10.23
CA GLY A 132 10.97 13.38 10.58
C GLY A 132 10.22 13.34 11.91
N GLN A 133 10.00 14.51 12.52
CA GLN A 133 9.12 14.59 13.69
C GLN A 133 7.66 14.42 13.26
N PRO A 134 6.79 13.84 14.12
CA PRO A 134 5.37 13.87 13.86
C PRO A 134 4.85 15.31 13.67
N PHE A 135 4.03 15.51 12.65
CA PHE A 135 3.51 16.84 12.28
C PHE A 135 2.02 16.77 11.93
N ASP A 136 1.35 17.91 12.05
CA ASP A 136 -0.08 18.03 11.78
C ASP A 136 -0.32 18.45 10.32
N VAL A 137 -1.35 17.84 9.72
CA VAL A 137 -1.90 18.20 8.42
C VAL A 137 -3.32 18.68 8.65
N PRO A 138 -3.57 20.01 8.61
CA PRO A 138 -4.87 20.58 8.96
C PRO A 138 -6.03 19.95 8.18
N GLY A 139 -7.08 19.54 8.89
CA GLY A 139 -8.27 18.93 8.29
C GLY A 139 -8.10 17.45 7.92
N VAL A 140 -6.92 16.87 8.16
CA VAL A 140 -6.61 15.47 7.84
C VAL A 140 -6.24 14.70 9.10
N GLY A 141 -5.22 15.13 9.83
CA GLY A 141 -4.66 14.33 10.92
C GLY A 141 -3.22 14.67 11.27
N ARG A 142 -2.67 13.86 12.17
CA ARG A 142 -1.25 13.90 12.55
C ARG A 142 -0.52 12.73 11.91
N ILE A 143 0.69 12.96 11.39
CA ILE A 143 1.42 12.01 10.55
C ILE A 143 2.88 11.91 10.99
N VAL A 144 3.46 10.71 10.87
CA VAL A 144 4.92 10.52 10.88
C VAL A 144 5.31 9.44 9.87
N THR A 145 6.48 9.59 9.23
CA THR A 145 7.08 8.54 8.40
C THR A 145 8.28 7.94 9.10
N LEU A 146 8.40 6.62 9.05
CA LEU A 146 9.49 5.88 9.68
C LEU A 146 10.04 4.78 8.76
N LYS A 147 11.27 4.38 9.05
CA LYS A 147 11.90 3.15 8.56
C LYS A 147 11.90 2.12 9.68
N ASP A 148 11.28 0.98 9.47
CA ASP A 148 11.25 -0.09 10.47
C ASP A 148 12.63 -0.77 10.62
N PRO A 149 12.84 -1.64 11.63
CA PRO A 149 14.12 -2.33 11.83
C PRO A 149 14.56 -3.23 10.66
N LEU A 150 13.66 -3.54 9.73
CA LEU A 150 13.91 -4.35 8.54
C LEU A 150 14.24 -3.48 7.31
N GLY A 151 14.16 -2.15 7.44
CA GLY A 151 14.42 -1.18 6.39
C GLY A 151 13.19 -0.77 5.57
N ALA A 152 11.99 -1.24 5.93
CA ALA A 152 10.77 -0.88 5.21
C ALA A 152 10.27 0.51 5.62
N LEU A 153 9.85 1.29 4.63
CA LEU A 153 9.34 2.65 4.82
C LEU A 153 7.80 2.65 4.92
N ILE A 154 7.28 3.13 6.04
CA ILE A 154 5.84 3.20 6.33
C ILE A 154 5.49 4.52 7.04
N SER A 155 4.25 4.98 6.87
CA SER A 155 3.73 6.15 7.58
C SER A 155 2.65 5.74 8.58
N LEU A 156 2.61 6.41 9.72
CA LEU A 156 1.53 6.30 10.70
C LEU A 156 0.69 7.57 10.66
N ILE A 157 -0.62 7.43 10.82
CA ILE A 157 -1.56 8.55 10.84
C ILE A 157 -2.63 8.39 11.91
N THR A 158 -2.92 9.46 12.64
CA THR A 158 -4.13 9.59 13.44
C THR A 158 -5.00 10.63 12.75
N TYR A 159 -6.13 10.20 12.20
CA TYR A 159 -7.05 11.11 11.53
C TYR A 159 -7.75 12.04 12.52
N GLU A 160 -7.95 13.28 12.11
CA GLU A 160 -8.86 14.18 12.80
C GLU A 160 -10.27 13.57 12.81
N LYS A 161 -10.96 13.71 13.94
CA LYS A 161 -12.37 13.32 14.02
C LYS A 161 -13.20 14.40 13.34
N LYS A 162 -14.06 13.99 12.42
CA LYS A 162 -15.13 14.86 11.96
C LYS A 162 -16.24 14.82 13.01
N ASP A 163 -16.56 15.99 13.57
CA ASP A 163 -17.70 16.18 14.47
C ASP A 163 -19.04 15.91 13.77
#